data_AF-A0A8K1FGI0-F1
#
_entry.id   AF-A0A8K1FGI0-F1
#
_cell.length_a   1.000
_cell.length_b   1.000
_cell.length_c   1.000
_cell.angle_alpha   90.00
_cell.angle_beta   90.00
_cell.angle_gamma   90.00
#
_symmetry.space_group_name_H-M   'P 1'
#
loop_
_entity.id
_entity.type
_entity.pdbx_description
1 polymer ?
#
loop_
_entity_poly.entity_id
_entity_poly.type
_entity_poly.pdbx_seq_one_letter_code
_entity_poly.pdbx_strand_id
1 'polypeptide(L)'
;MAPLTRISAGGPAVQPDYAAKYYSQRSTDGGLIIAEATNITESARGVYGAPGIFTQEQIDAWKPITQAVHDKGGIIFLQLWHTGRLSHPSLQPDNVLPVSSSTNMPIDESRQTLTQDGMFLFDGINDRTDQYGGSVENRARILVEVIEEVLKGVDSSKVGVRLSPYNKTCNQQDPDPATMYKYVFEKLSEYDLAYAHIVEPRGFHYENELTPKEGATKFFRQFYKGVYMMASGFERNNSIEVVENGDADIVASSPTLIWSSGLN
;
A
#
# COMPACT_ATOMS: atom_id res chain seq x y z
N MET A 1 8.13 9.36 4.19
CA MET A 1 6.84 9.17 4.89
C MET A 1 6.10 7.98 4.29
N ALA A 2 5.64 7.05 5.14
CA ALA A 2 4.77 5.93 4.73
C ALA A 2 3.36 6.42 4.33
N PRO A 3 2.62 5.66 3.48
CA PRO A 3 1.26 6.02 3.09
C PRO A 3 0.28 5.87 4.25
N LEU A 4 -0.64 6.82 4.40
CA LEU A 4 -1.56 6.91 5.54
C LEU A 4 -2.92 7.47 5.11
N THR A 5 -3.93 6.62 4.97
CA THR A 5 -5.33 7.02 4.68
C THR A 5 -5.85 8.00 5.71
N ARG A 6 -6.27 9.20 5.26
CA ARG A 6 -6.69 10.31 6.15
C ARG A 6 -8.20 10.48 6.26
N ILE A 7 -8.97 9.85 5.37
CA ILE A 7 -10.45 9.90 5.35
C ILE A 7 -10.90 11.38 5.26
N SER A 8 -10.35 12.09 4.27
CA SER A 8 -10.47 13.55 4.15
C SER A 8 -11.20 14.03 2.89
N ALA A 9 -11.44 13.16 1.92
CA ALA A 9 -11.91 13.50 0.57
C ALA A 9 -13.44 13.35 0.34
N GLY A 10 -14.19 13.03 1.41
CA GLY A 10 -15.66 12.89 1.38
C GLY A 10 -16.21 11.88 0.37
N GLY A 11 -17.51 12.03 0.04
CA GLY A 11 -18.21 11.21 -0.96
C GLY A 11 -17.67 11.31 -2.40
N PRO A 12 -17.33 12.51 -2.91
CA PRO A 12 -16.73 12.67 -4.24
C PRO A 12 -15.32 12.07 -4.39
N ALA A 13 -14.65 11.76 -3.27
CA ALA A 13 -13.25 11.34 -3.22
C ALA A 13 -12.26 12.39 -3.82
N VAL A 14 -12.66 13.67 -3.81
CA VAL A 14 -11.84 14.81 -4.22
C VAL A 14 -11.07 15.32 -3.00
N GLN A 15 -9.75 15.51 -3.12
CA GLN A 15 -8.94 16.00 -2.00
C GLN A 15 -9.34 17.43 -1.59
N PRO A 16 -9.47 17.75 -0.29
CA PRO A 16 -9.83 19.09 0.15
C PRO A 16 -8.63 20.04 0.14
N ASP A 17 -8.88 21.35 0.03
CA ASP A 17 -7.85 22.42 -0.05
C ASP A 17 -6.72 22.31 1.00
N TYR A 18 -7.05 21.86 2.22
CA TYR A 18 -6.09 21.73 3.31
C TYR A 18 -5.09 20.56 3.12
N ALA A 19 -5.34 19.63 2.20
CA ALA A 19 -4.45 18.50 1.92
C ALA A 19 -3.06 18.98 1.44
N ALA A 20 -3.00 20.03 0.61
CA ALA A 20 -1.74 20.61 0.16
C ALA A 20 -0.88 21.10 1.35
N LYS A 21 -1.51 21.74 2.34
CA LYS A 21 -0.86 22.13 3.60
C LYS A 21 -0.42 20.92 4.42
N TYR A 22 -1.23 19.85 4.50
CA TYR A 22 -0.87 18.62 5.22
C TYR A 22 0.37 17.92 4.64
N TYR A 23 0.46 17.78 3.32
CA TYR A 23 1.61 17.16 2.65
C TYR A 23 2.84 18.08 2.65
N SER A 24 2.67 19.39 2.39
CA SER A 24 3.76 20.36 2.45
C SER A 24 4.37 20.48 3.87
N GLN A 25 3.59 20.31 4.93
CA GLN A 25 4.10 20.23 6.31
C GLN A 25 5.00 19.01 6.59
N ARG A 26 5.06 18.04 5.68
CA ARG A 26 5.82 16.78 5.80
C ARG A 26 6.84 16.62 4.67
N SER A 27 7.07 17.69 3.91
CA SER A 27 8.01 17.76 2.80
C SER A 27 9.31 18.43 3.25
N THR A 28 10.42 17.78 2.94
CA THR A 28 11.80 18.28 3.11
C THR A 28 12.54 18.09 1.80
N ASP A 29 13.65 18.80 1.60
CA ASP A 29 14.49 18.60 0.42
C ASP A 29 14.99 17.13 0.34
N GLY A 30 14.91 16.53 -0.85
CA GLY A 30 15.14 15.11 -1.10
C GLY A 30 14.17 14.13 -0.39
N GLY A 31 13.20 14.62 0.38
CA GLY A 31 12.34 13.81 1.24
C GLY A 31 11.21 13.12 0.47
N LEU A 32 11.20 11.78 0.46
CA LEU A 32 10.16 10.98 -0.20
C LEU A 32 8.90 10.84 0.67
N ILE A 33 7.77 11.28 0.13
CA ILE A 33 6.40 11.05 0.60
C ILE A 33 5.75 9.98 -0.28
N ILE A 34 5.18 8.95 0.34
CA ILE A 34 4.14 8.16 -0.32
C ILE A 34 2.80 8.71 0.17
N ALA A 35 1.97 9.17 -0.77
CA ALA A 35 0.65 9.72 -0.50
C ALA A 35 -0.30 8.64 0.04
N GLU A 36 -1.44 9.06 0.56
CA GLU A 36 -2.45 8.12 1.05
C GLU A 36 -3.04 7.22 -0.04
N ALA A 37 -3.63 6.09 0.38
CA ALA A 37 -4.18 5.09 -0.51
C ALA A 37 -5.35 5.68 -1.31
N THR A 38 -5.19 5.72 -2.64
CA THR A 38 -6.01 6.52 -3.56
C THR A 38 -6.67 5.62 -4.60
N ASN A 39 -8.00 5.64 -4.63
CA ASN A 39 -8.84 4.73 -5.42
C ASN A 39 -8.65 4.95 -6.93
N ILE A 40 -8.41 3.87 -7.68
CA ILE A 40 -8.20 3.91 -9.15
C ILE A 40 -9.50 3.89 -9.98
N THR A 41 -10.63 3.57 -9.36
CA THR A 41 -11.99 3.60 -9.93
C THR A 41 -13.00 3.90 -8.81
N GLU A 42 -14.28 4.02 -9.13
CA GLU A 42 -15.34 4.03 -8.11
C GLU A 42 -15.46 2.68 -7.39
N SER A 43 -15.44 1.56 -8.12
CA SER A 43 -15.47 0.20 -7.56
C SER A 43 -14.26 -0.16 -6.70
N ALA A 44 -13.12 0.50 -6.91
CA ALA A 44 -11.92 0.36 -6.10
C ALA A 44 -12.09 0.81 -4.63
N ARG A 45 -13.17 1.56 -4.32
CA ARG A 45 -13.44 2.17 -3.03
C ARG A 45 -13.86 1.16 -1.97
N GLY A 46 -13.05 1.06 -0.91
CA GLY A 46 -13.39 0.28 0.28
C GLY A 46 -13.75 1.08 1.53
N VAL A 47 -13.34 2.35 1.57
CA VAL A 47 -13.50 3.24 2.74
C VAL A 47 -14.08 4.57 2.25
N TYR A 48 -15.16 5.03 2.88
CA TYR A 48 -15.73 6.36 2.62
C TYR A 48 -14.69 7.45 2.91
N GLY A 49 -14.61 8.51 2.10
CA GLY A 49 -13.68 9.62 2.33
C GLY A 49 -12.22 9.36 1.98
N ALA A 50 -11.85 8.17 1.47
CA ALA A 50 -10.56 7.97 0.81
C ALA A 50 -10.56 8.63 -0.59
N PRO A 51 -9.47 9.29 -1.02
CA PRO A 51 -9.42 10.03 -2.29
C PRO A 51 -9.42 9.11 -3.52
N GLY A 52 -9.68 9.67 -4.70
CA GLY A 52 -9.60 9.01 -6.00
C GLY A 52 -8.59 9.67 -6.95
N ILE A 53 -8.39 9.05 -8.12
CA ILE A 53 -7.57 9.59 -9.22
C ILE A 53 -8.17 9.24 -10.60
N PHE A 54 -9.49 9.07 -10.69
CA PHE A 54 -10.21 8.60 -11.89
C PHE A 54 -11.12 9.66 -12.53
N THR A 55 -11.34 10.81 -11.89
CA THR A 55 -12.01 11.97 -12.51
C THR A 55 -11.05 13.13 -12.73
N GLN A 56 -11.35 14.01 -13.69
CA GLN A 56 -10.56 15.22 -13.94
C GLN A 56 -10.53 16.15 -12.70
N GLU A 57 -11.65 16.27 -11.98
CA GLU A 57 -11.75 17.03 -10.73
C GLU A 57 -10.81 16.48 -9.63
N GLN A 58 -10.74 15.15 -9.48
CA GLN A 58 -9.79 14.51 -8.56
C GLN A 58 -8.34 14.80 -8.97
N ILE A 59 -8.02 14.66 -10.26
CA ILE A 59 -6.68 14.97 -10.81
C ILE A 59 -6.31 16.43 -10.55
N ASP A 60 -7.25 17.37 -10.74
CA ASP A 60 -7.01 18.79 -10.50
C ASP A 60 -6.83 19.13 -9.01
N ALA A 61 -7.54 18.45 -8.11
CA ALA A 61 -7.33 18.58 -6.67
C ALA A 61 -5.96 18.03 -6.19
N TRP A 62 -5.39 17.04 -6.89
CA TRP A 62 -4.04 16.54 -6.59
C TRP A 62 -2.91 17.47 -7.08
N LYS A 63 -3.11 18.31 -8.11
CA LYS A 63 -2.09 19.24 -8.61
C LYS A 63 -1.52 20.21 -7.57
N PRO A 64 -2.32 20.96 -6.78
CA PRO A 64 -1.77 21.85 -5.75
C PRO A 64 -1.08 21.08 -4.60
N ILE A 65 -1.45 19.81 -4.38
CA ILE A 65 -0.78 18.94 -3.40
C ILE A 65 0.63 18.61 -3.87
N THR A 66 0.79 18.12 -5.11
CA THR A 66 2.12 17.76 -5.63
C THR A 66 3.02 18.99 -5.77
N GLN A 67 2.47 20.12 -6.24
CA GLN A 67 3.20 21.39 -6.29
C GLN A 67 3.73 21.79 -4.90
N ALA A 68 2.89 21.78 -3.86
CA ALA A 68 3.29 22.20 -2.51
C ALA A 68 4.28 21.24 -1.81
N VAL A 69 4.55 20.07 -2.39
CA VAL A 69 5.67 19.17 -2.04
C VAL A 69 6.93 19.54 -2.83
N HIS A 70 6.82 19.69 -4.16
CA HIS A 70 7.93 20.05 -5.05
C HIS A 70 8.52 21.44 -4.72
N ASP A 71 7.69 22.39 -4.27
CA ASP A 71 8.11 23.73 -3.79
C ASP A 71 9.09 23.68 -2.61
N LYS A 72 9.29 22.51 -2.00
CA LYS A 72 10.23 22.25 -0.88
C LYS A 72 11.32 21.25 -1.22
N GLY A 73 11.50 20.89 -2.49
CA GLY A 73 12.44 19.85 -2.92
C GLY A 73 12.02 18.42 -2.53
N GLY A 74 10.80 18.24 -2.03
CA GLY A 74 10.26 16.93 -1.68
C GLY A 74 9.84 16.14 -2.92
N ILE A 75 9.78 14.81 -2.77
CA ILE A 75 9.33 13.87 -3.81
C ILE A 75 8.01 13.24 -3.33
N ILE A 76 7.01 13.12 -4.20
CA ILE A 76 5.73 12.46 -3.84
C ILE A 76 5.33 11.38 -4.86
N PHE A 77 5.04 10.19 -4.34
CA PHE A 77 4.48 9.05 -5.07
C PHE A 77 3.01 8.86 -4.65
N LEU A 78 2.12 8.59 -5.60
CA LEU A 78 0.71 8.31 -5.32
C LEU A 78 0.49 6.81 -5.08
N GLN A 79 -0.04 6.41 -3.91
CA GLN A 79 -0.38 5.00 -3.69
C GLN A 79 -1.70 4.67 -4.42
N LEU A 80 -1.59 4.13 -5.63
CA LEU A 80 -2.73 3.53 -6.34
C LEU A 80 -3.34 2.41 -5.50
N TRP A 81 -4.68 2.40 -5.38
CA TRP A 81 -5.40 1.51 -4.49
C TRP A 81 -6.65 0.92 -5.13
N HIS A 82 -6.88 -0.36 -4.86
CA HIS A 82 -8.13 -1.07 -5.11
C HIS A 82 -8.36 -2.02 -3.94
N THR A 83 -9.41 -1.80 -3.15
CA THR A 83 -9.67 -2.59 -1.93
C THR A 83 -10.24 -3.98 -2.23
N GLY A 84 -10.83 -4.15 -3.42
CA GLY A 84 -11.63 -5.33 -3.75
C GLY A 84 -12.73 -5.51 -2.71
N ARG A 85 -12.90 -6.75 -2.26
CA ARG A 85 -13.86 -7.18 -1.23
C ARG A 85 -13.83 -6.40 0.09
N LEU A 86 -12.74 -5.67 0.39
CA LEU A 86 -12.59 -4.89 1.63
C LEU A 86 -13.40 -3.58 1.54
N SER A 87 -14.70 -3.73 1.28
CA SER A 87 -15.67 -2.70 0.92
C SER A 87 -17.06 -3.18 1.32
N HIS A 88 -18.09 -2.39 1.02
CA HIS A 88 -19.49 -2.70 1.26
C HIS A 88 -20.33 -2.24 0.06
N PRO A 89 -21.48 -2.87 -0.28
CA PRO A 89 -22.31 -2.44 -1.39
C PRO A 89 -22.65 -0.94 -1.42
N SER A 90 -22.91 -0.31 -0.26
CA SER A 90 -23.15 1.16 -0.19
C SER A 90 -21.93 2.05 -0.49
N LEU A 91 -20.77 1.46 -0.83
CA LEU A 91 -19.58 2.13 -1.35
C LEU A 91 -19.28 1.79 -2.82
N GLN A 92 -20.06 0.91 -3.44
CA GLN A 92 -19.92 0.49 -4.83
C GLN A 92 -20.94 1.21 -5.73
N PRO A 93 -20.63 1.42 -7.02
CA PRO A 93 -21.62 1.79 -8.03
C PRO A 93 -22.84 0.85 -8.00
N ASP A 94 -24.03 1.42 -8.21
CA ASP A 94 -25.32 0.71 -8.25
C ASP A 94 -25.65 -0.20 -7.03
N ASN A 95 -24.90 -0.07 -5.93
CA ASN A 95 -24.96 -0.95 -4.75
C ASN A 95 -24.68 -2.44 -5.06
N VAL A 96 -23.78 -2.74 -6.00
CA VAL A 96 -23.36 -4.12 -6.29
C VAL A 96 -22.43 -4.69 -5.21
N LEU A 97 -22.26 -6.02 -5.21
CA LEU A 97 -21.26 -6.66 -4.35
C LEU A 97 -19.83 -6.27 -4.77
N PRO A 98 -18.95 -5.89 -3.82
CA PRO A 98 -17.53 -5.68 -4.08
C PRO A 98 -16.83 -6.86 -4.76
N VAL A 99 -15.96 -6.58 -5.74
CA VAL A 99 -15.25 -7.62 -6.50
C VAL A 99 -14.15 -8.32 -5.70
N SER A 100 -14.01 -9.63 -5.90
CA SER A 100 -13.12 -10.50 -5.14
C SER A 100 -12.44 -11.53 -6.05
N SER A 101 -11.28 -12.04 -5.63
CA SER A 101 -10.68 -13.23 -6.24
C SER A 101 -11.46 -14.51 -5.91
N SER A 102 -12.18 -14.54 -4.79
CA SER A 102 -12.91 -15.72 -4.26
C SER A 102 -14.38 -15.43 -4.00
N THR A 103 -15.22 -16.46 -4.16
CA THR A 103 -16.66 -16.46 -3.82
C THR A 103 -17.00 -17.23 -2.55
N ASN A 104 -16.04 -17.94 -1.94
CA ASN A 104 -16.33 -19.10 -1.06
C ASN A 104 -15.86 -18.91 0.39
N MET A 105 -16.02 -17.72 0.98
CA MET A 105 -15.52 -17.39 2.32
C MET A 105 -16.62 -16.83 3.25
N PRO A 106 -16.66 -17.21 4.54
CA PRO A 106 -17.62 -16.69 5.52
C PRO A 106 -17.19 -15.32 6.08
N ILE A 107 -18.16 -14.46 6.36
CA ILE A 107 -17.92 -13.11 6.87
C ILE A 107 -17.30 -13.15 8.28
N ASP A 108 -16.12 -12.53 8.46
CA ASP A 108 -15.46 -12.32 9.76
C ASP A 108 -16.16 -11.19 10.54
N GLU A 109 -16.91 -11.55 11.59
CA GLU A 109 -17.65 -10.61 12.45
C GLU A 109 -16.75 -9.67 13.29
N SER A 110 -15.43 -9.88 13.32
CA SER A 110 -14.50 -9.11 14.16
C SER A 110 -13.90 -7.85 13.51
N ARG A 111 -14.12 -7.63 12.21
CA ARG A 111 -13.44 -6.58 11.42
C ARG A 111 -14.42 -5.74 10.63
N GLN A 112 -14.17 -4.43 10.50
CA GLN A 112 -15.14 -3.51 9.90
C GLN A 112 -14.51 -2.43 8.98
N THR A 113 -15.18 -2.06 7.90
CA THR A 113 -14.87 -0.89 7.04
C THR A 113 -15.83 0.27 7.28
N LEU A 114 -15.34 1.50 7.15
CA LEU A 114 -16.14 2.72 7.29
C LEU A 114 -16.92 3.03 6.01
N THR A 115 -18.25 2.91 6.10
CA THR A 115 -19.23 3.41 5.12
C THR A 115 -19.75 4.79 5.54
N GLN A 116 -20.65 5.39 4.76
CA GLN A 116 -21.34 6.62 5.15
C GLN A 116 -22.22 6.43 6.41
N ASP A 117 -22.77 5.23 6.60
CA ASP A 117 -23.83 4.95 7.60
C ASP A 117 -23.35 4.11 8.79
N GLY A 118 -22.08 3.70 8.82
CA GLY A 118 -21.53 2.85 9.88
C GLY A 118 -20.40 1.92 9.43
N MET A 119 -20.14 0.87 10.22
CA MET A 119 -18.96 0.03 10.13
C MET A 119 -19.31 -1.46 9.81
N PHE A 120 -18.79 -2.02 8.71
CA PHE A 120 -19.30 -3.27 8.07
C PHE A 120 -18.22 -4.33 7.69
N LEU A 121 -18.58 -5.62 7.67
CA LEU A 121 -17.69 -6.80 7.81
C LEU A 121 -17.06 -7.39 6.51
N PHE A 122 -15.91 -8.10 6.56
CA PHE A 122 -15.22 -8.70 5.37
C PHE A 122 -14.17 -9.82 5.63
N ASP A 123 -13.94 -10.73 4.65
CA ASP A 123 -13.02 -11.93 4.65
C ASP A 123 -12.80 -12.45 3.18
N GLY A 124 -11.84 -13.29 2.70
CA GLY A 124 -10.65 -13.99 3.28
C GLY A 124 -9.48 -14.30 2.29
N ILE A 125 -9.55 -15.30 1.39
CA ILE A 125 -8.40 -15.83 0.56
C ILE A 125 -8.65 -15.80 -1.00
N ASN A 126 -7.70 -16.24 -1.85
CA ASN A 126 -7.86 -16.51 -3.30
C ASN A 126 -7.88 -18.04 -3.58
N ASP A 127 -8.97 -18.55 -4.16
CA ASP A 127 -9.22 -19.97 -4.42
C ASP A 127 -9.50 -20.30 -5.92
N ARG A 128 -9.13 -19.41 -6.84
CA ARG A 128 -9.42 -19.58 -8.28
C ARG A 128 -8.73 -20.82 -8.86
N THR A 129 -9.40 -21.45 -9.83
CA THR A 129 -8.91 -22.59 -10.62
C THR A 129 -8.51 -22.22 -12.05
N ASP A 130 -8.59 -20.93 -12.40
CA ASP A 130 -8.17 -20.39 -13.71
C ASP A 130 -6.74 -19.85 -13.67
N GLN A 131 -6.32 -19.12 -14.72
CA GLN A 131 -4.97 -18.56 -14.84
C GLN A 131 -4.60 -17.54 -13.75
N TYR A 132 -5.52 -17.13 -12.87
CA TYR A 132 -5.29 -16.21 -11.76
C TYR A 132 -5.34 -16.89 -10.36
N GLY A 133 -5.32 -18.23 -10.31
CA GLY A 133 -5.20 -18.99 -9.07
C GLY A 133 -4.48 -20.34 -9.20
N GLY A 134 -4.47 -21.09 -8.10
CA GLY A 134 -3.60 -22.26 -7.94
C GLY A 134 -2.15 -21.87 -7.69
N SER A 135 -1.30 -21.95 -8.71
CA SER A 135 0.16 -21.82 -8.59
C SER A 135 0.61 -20.38 -8.26
N VAL A 136 1.85 -20.21 -7.76
CA VAL A 136 2.36 -18.88 -7.35
C VAL A 136 2.45 -17.90 -8.53
N GLU A 137 2.78 -18.40 -9.72
CA GLU A 137 2.83 -17.65 -10.98
C GLU A 137 1.43 -17.10 -11.33
N ASN A 138 0.39 -17.94 -11.19
CA ASN A 138 -0.99 -17.54 -11.42
C ASN A 138 -1.50 -16.57 -10.34
N ARG A 139 -1.20 -16.81 -9.05
CA ARG A 139 -1.58 -15.88 -7.96
C ARG A 139 -0.89 -14.51 -8.11
N ALA A 140 0.34 -14.48 -8.62
CA ALA A 140 1.10 -13.26 -8.86
C ALA A 140 0.75 -12.56 -10.20
N ARG A 141 0.10 -13.26 -11.14
CA ARG A 141 -0.17 -12.78 -12.51
C ARG A 141 -0.80 -11.39 -12.55
N ILE A 142 -1.81 -11.14 -11.71
CA ILE A 142 -2.51 -9.84 -11.68
C ILE A 142 -1.61 -8.69 -11.21
N LEU A 143 -0.62 -8.94 -10.34
CA LEU A 143 0.38 -7.94 -9.96
C LEU A 143 1.31 -7.62 -11.13
N VAL A 144 1.74 -8.65 -11.87
CA VAL A 144 2.59 -8.50 -13.07
C VAL A 144 1.85 -7.71 -14.15
N GLU A 145 0.61 -8.10 -14.49
CA GLU A 145 -0.21 -7.41 -15.50
C GLU A 145 -0.47 -5.94 -15.13
N VAL A 146 -0.70 -5.63 -13.84
CA VAL A 146 -0.85 -4.23 -13.37
C VAL A 146 0.45 -3.44 -13.48
N ILE A 147 1.61 -4.02 -13.15
CA ILE A 147 2.91 -3.37 -13.30
C ILE A 147 3.19 -3.09 -14.79
N GLU A 148 2.98 -4.08 -15.66
CA GLU A 148 3.18 -3.95 -17.10
C GLU A 148 2.22 -2.93 -17.76
N GLU A 149 1.00 -2.77 -17.24
CA GLU A 149 0.09 -1.71 -17.71
C GLU A 149 0.56 -0.31 -17.26
N VAL A 150 0.96 -0.14 -15.99
CA VAL A 150 1.46 1.13 -15.46
C VAL A 150 2.74 1.57 -16.19
N LEU A 151 3.63 0.62 -16.51
CA LEU A 151 4.89 0.88 -17.22
C LEU A 151 4.72 1.38 -18.67
N LYS A 152 3.51 1.28 -19.27
CA LYS A 152 3.21 1.89 -20.58
C LYS A 152 3.04 3.40 -20.50
N GLY A 153 2.70 3.95 -19.32
CA GLY A 153 2.45 5.37 -19.09
C GLY A 153 3.39 6.04 -18.09
N VAL A 154 4.11 5.26 -17.28
CA VAL A 154 4.99 5.74 -16.20
C VAL A 154 6.35 5.06 -16.30
N ASP A 155 7.41 5.86 -16.36
CA ASP A 155 8.80 5.38 -16.33
C ASP A 155 9.09 4.52 -15.10
N SER A 156 9.86 3.43 -15.23
CA SER A 156 10.07 2.46 -14.16
C SER A 156 10.75 3.06 -12.92
N SER A 157 11.59 4.07 -13.08
CA SER A 157 12.20 4.85 -11.99
C SER A 157 11.18 5.66 -11.15
N LYS A 158 9.89 5.64 -11.55
CA LYS A 158 8.75 6.28 -10.88
C LYS A 158 7.64 5.28 -10.50
N VAL A 159 7.87 3.98 -10.66
CA VAL A 159 6.95 2.91 -10.24
C VAL A 159 7.55 2.16 -9.06
N GLY A 160 6.82 2.07 -7.94
CA GLY A 160 7.24 1.34 -6.75
C GLY A 160 6.13 0.47 -6.17
N VAL A 161 6.45 -0.76 -5.77
CA VAL A 161 5.48 -1.80 -5.40
C VAL A 161 5.49 -2.03 -3.89
N ARG A 162 4.33 -2.02 -3.23
CA ARG A 162 4.21 -2.20 -1.77
C ARG A 162 3.59 -3.55 -1.41
N LEU A 163 4.27 -4.32 -0.55
CA LEU A 163 3.95 -5.69 -0.18
C LEU A 163 3.96 -5.86 1.34
N SER A 164 3.11 -6.75 1.86
CA SER A 164 3.03 -7.08 3.30
C SER A 164 2.99 -8.60 3.50
N PRO A 165 4.12 -9.31 3.34
CA PRO A 165 4.12 -10.76 3.14
C PRO A 165 3.42 -11.56 4.23
N TYR A 166 3.69 -11.23 5.49
CA TYR A 166 3.17 -11.94 6.67
C TYR A 166 1.98 -11.23 7.33
N ASN A 167 1.28 -10.37 6.59
CA ASN A 167 0.07 -9.71 7.09
C ASN A 167 -0.98 -10.74 7.56
N LYS A 168 -1.77 -10.37 8.57
CA LYS A 168 -3.00 -11.08 9.01
C LYS A 168 -4.23 -10.18 9.04
N THR A 169 -4.09 -8.88 8.80
CA THR A 169 -5.21 -7.94 8.73
C THR A 169 -6.19 -8.40 7.63
N CYS A 170 -7.49 -8.23 7.84
CA CYS A 170 -8.54 -8.62 6.88
C CYS A 170 -8.59 -10.12 6.53
N ASN A 171 -8.04 -10.98 7.40
CA ASN A 171 -7.84 -12.42 7.21
C ASN A 171 -7.07 -12.79 5.91
N GLN A 172 -6.23 -11.87 5.43
CA GLN A 172 -5.40 -12.07 4.24
C GLN A 172 -4.08 -12.75 4.59
N GLN A 173 -4.10 -14.08 4.72
CA GLN A 173 -2.90 -14.89 4.91
C GLN A 173 -2.74 -15.90 3.76
N ASP A 174 -1.58 -15.89 3.09
CA ASP A 174 -1.20 -16.97 2.18
C ASP A 174 -0.74 -18.19 3.01
N PRO A 175 -1.09 -19.44 2.64
CA PRO A 175 -0.65 -20.63 3.38
C PRO A 175 0.87 -20.85 3.33
N ASP A 176 1.59 -20.32 2.34
CA ASP A 176 3.06 -20.28 2.30
C ASP A 176 3.54 -18.90 1.80
N PRO A 177 3.60 -17.89 2.70
CA PRO A 177 4.06 -16.57 2.32
C PRO A 177 5.55 -16.54 1.95
N ALA A 178 6.36 -17.48 2.45
CA ALA A 178 7.78 -17.53 2.15
C ALA A 178 8.00 -17.87 0.67
N THR A 179 7.36 -18.94 0.17
CA THR A 179 7.44 -19.31 -1.25
C THR A 179 6.73 -18.28 -2.14
N MET A 180 5.52 -17.82 -1.76
CA MET A 180 4.75 -16.87 -2.55
C MET A 180 5.47 -15.53 -2.74
N TYR A 181 5.93 -14.91 -1.65
CA TYR A 181 6.57 -13.59 -1.75
C TYR A 181 8.02 -13.68 -2.22
N LYS A 182 8.72 -14.82 -2.04
CA LYS A 182 10.00 -15.06 -2.71
C LYS A 182 9.82 -14.94 -4.23
N TYR A 183 8.85 -15.66 -4.80
CA TYR A 183 8.56 -15.59 -6.24
C TYR A 183 8.26 -14.15 -6.67
N VAL A 184 7.47 -13.39 -5.89
CA VAL A 184 7.18 -11.99 -6.18
C VAL A 184 8.45 -11.12 -6.15
N PHE A 185 9.33 -11.23 -5.17
CA PHE A 185 10.56 -10.41 -5.11
C PHE A 185 11.58 -10.80 -6.20
N GLU A 186 11.71 -12.08 -6.53
CA GLU A 186 12.50 -12.54 -7.68
C GLU A 186 11.93 -11.98 -9.00
N LYS A 187 10.59 -11.96 -9.15
CA LYS A 187 9.90 -11.41 -10.32
C LYS A 187 10.00 -9.89 -10.41
N LEU A 188 9.91 -9.17 -9.29
CA LEU A 188 10.15 -7.72 -9.24
C LEU A 188 11.60 -7.35 -9.59
N SER A 189 12.56 -8.27 -9.38
CA SER A 189 13.97 -8.09 -9.78
C SER A 189 14.24 -8.28 -11.28
N GLU A 190 13.22 -8.55 -12.09
CA GLU A 190 13.31 -8.46 -13.55
C GLU A 190 13.11 -7.02 -14.07
N TYR A 191 12.67 -6.09 -13.21
CA TYR A 191 12.32 -4.70 -13.56
C TYR A 191 13.20 -3.69 -12.82
N ASP A 192 13.57 -2.59 -13.49
CA ASP A 192 14.30 -1.46 -12.90
C ASP A 192 13.35 -0.47 -12.22
N LEU A 193 12.69 -0.93 -11.14
CA LEU A 193 11.66 -0.19 -10.40
C LEU A 193 12.26 0.79 -9.40
N ALA A 194 11.55 1.90 -9.16
CA ALA A 194 11.89 2.93 -8.19
C ALA A 194 12.16 2.39 -6.78
N TYR A 195 11.35 1.41 -6.34
CA TYR A 195 11.57 0.63 -5.13
C TYR A 195 10.62 -0.58 -5.03
N ALA A 196 10.99 -1.56 -4.20
CA ALA A 196 10.04 -2.46 -3.55
C ALA A 196 9.91 -2.08 -2.06
N HIS A 197 8.69 -1.98 -1.55
CA HIS A 197 8.36 -1.52 -0.20
C HIS A 197 7.76 -2.67 0.62
N ILE A 198 8.52 -3.26 1.54
CA ILE A 198 8.03 -4.29 2.46
C ILE A 198 7.45 -3.70 3.75
N VAL A 199 6.45 -4.38 4.32
CA VAL A 199 5.84 -4.05 5.61
C VAL A 199 6.04 -5.22 6.59
N GLU A 200 6.65 -4.94 7.74
CA GLU A 200 6.78 -5.93 8.83
C GLU A 200 5.43 -6.17 9.53
N PRO A 201 5.14 -7.41 9.97
CA PRO A 201 3.94 -7.78 10.72
C PRO A 201 4.07 -7.36 12.20
N ARG A 202 4.27 -6.06 12.45
CA ARG A 202 4.46 -5.48 13.80
C ARG A 202 3.90 -4.06 13.90
N GLY A 203 3.76 -3.55 15.12
CA GLY A 203 3.27 -2.19 15.38
C GLY A 203 1.77 -2.06 15.10
N PHE A 204 1.39 -1.39 14.00
CA PHE A 204 -0.01 -1.33 13.53
C PHE A 204 -0.42 -2.56 12.69
N HIS A 205 0.50 -3.49 12.46
CA HIS A 205 0.24 -4.78 11.79
C HIS A 205 0.38 -5.93 12.80
N TYR A 206 -0.50 -6.93 12.67
CA TYR A 206 -0.54 -8.09 13.57
C TYR A 206 0.62 -9.05 13.34
N GLU A 207 1.16 -9.62 14.42
CA GLU A 207 2.21 -10.64 14.39
C GLU A 207 1.75 -11.96 13.75
N ASN A 208 2.69 -12.65 13.12
CA ASN A 208 2.44 -13.88 12.37
C ASN A 208 3.52 -14.92 12.67
N GLU A 209 3.10 -16.14 13.01
CA GLU A 209 3.97 -17.24 13.43
C GLU A 209 4.80 -17.81 12.28
N LEU A 210 4.40 -17.53 11.03
CA LEU A 210 5.16 -17.86 9.82
C LEU A 210 6.30 -16.86 9.53
N THR A 211 6.41 -15.76 10.29
CA THR A 211 7.45 -14.75 10.09
C THR A 211 8.83 -15.31 10.48
N PRO A 212 9.86 -15.19 9.62
CA PRO A 212 11.25 -15.50 9.95
C PRO A 212 11.71 -14.76 11.20
N LYS A 213 12.58 -15.39 12.00
CA LYS A 213 13.05 -14.85 13.29
C LYS A 213 13.86 -13.57 13.13
N GLU A 214 14.48 -13.42 11.97
CA GLU A 214 15.24 -12.28 11.49
C GLU A 214 14.38 -11.12 10.96
N GLY A 215 13.05 -11.29 10.89
CA GLY A 215 12.11 -10.33 10.31
C GLY A 215 11.90 -10.53 8.80
N ALA A 216 10.76 -10.04 8.28
CA ALA A 216 10.38 -10.21 6.89
C ALA A 216 11.35 -9.45 5.94
N THR A 217 11.78 -8.26 6.36
CA THR A 217 12.69 -7.38 5.61
C THR A 217 13.98 -8.10 5.30
N LYS A 218 14.67 -8.59 6.34
CA LYS A 218 15.98 -9.25 6.24
C LYS A 218 15.89 -10.58 5.47
N PHE A 219 14.83 -11.36 5.69
CA PHE A 219 14.60 -12.59 4.95
C PHE A 219 14.41 -12.36 3.44
N PHE A 220 13.61 -11.37 3.04
CA PHE A 220 13.30 -11.15 1.62
C PHE A 220 14.32 -10.28 0.86
N ARG A 221 15.17 -9.49 1.56
CA ARG A 221 16.20 -8.64 0.94
C ARG A 221 17.08 -9.38 -0.07
N GLN A 222 17.45 -10.63 0.21
CA GLN A 222 18.28 -11.46 -0.69
C GLN A 222 17.63 -11.76 -2.06
N PHE A 223 16.31 -11.61 -2.19
CA PHE A 223 15.56 -11.88 -3.41
C PHE A 223 15.22 -10.61 -4.21
N TYR A 224 15.49 -9.41 -3.68
CA TYR A 224 15.23 -8.14 -4.39
C TYR A 224 16.50 -7.32 -4.64
N LYS A 225 16.79 -7.04 -5.91
CA LYS A 225 18.04 -6.39 -6.37
C LYS A 225 18.00 -4.86 -6.41
N GLY A 226 16.80 -4.26 -6.41
CA GLY A 226 16.62 -2.80 -6.51
C GLY A 226 16.60 -2.11 -5.14
N VAL A 227 16.17 -0.84 -5.13
CA VAL A 227 16.02 -0.04 -3.91
C VAL A 227 14.93 -0.64 -3.02
N TYR A 228 15.33 -1.13 -1.85
CA TYR A 228 14.44 -1.83 -0.92
C TYR A 228 14.03 -0.91 0.20
N MET A 229 12.76 -0.51 0.20
CA MET A 229 12.14 0.27 1.25
C MET A 229 11.45 -0.65 2.26
N MET A 230 11.50 -0.32 3.54
CA MET A 230 10.89 -1.13 4.60
C MET A 230 10.03 -0.26 5.54
N ALA A 231 8.99 -0.84 6.17
CA ALA A 231 8.08 -0.12 7.07
C ALA A 231 7.57 -0.92 8.28
N SER A 232 7.06 -0.16 9.25
CA SER A 232 6.34 -0.55 10.48
C SER A 232 7.16 -0.92 11.72
N GLY A 233 6.89 -0.20 12.82
CA GLY A 233 7.47 -0.46 14.15
C GLY A 233 8.97 -0.19 14.26
N PHE A 234 9.53 0.74 13.48
CA PHE A 234 10.93 1.18 13.61
C PHE A 234 10.98 2.54 14.30
N GLU A 235 11.90 2.64 15.26
CA GLU A 235 12.29 3.89 15.92
C GLU A 235 13.58 4.42 15.29
N ARG A 236 13.99 5.65 15.64
CA ARG A 236 15.15 6.31 15.01
C ARG A 236 16.42 5.44 15.03
N ASN A 237 16.70 4.75 16.13
CA ASN A 237 17.95 4.01 16.30
C ASN A 237 17.98 2.71 15.46
N ASN A 238 16.94 1.87 15.51
CA ASN A 238 16.91 0.66 14.68
C ASN A 238 16.61 0.95 13.19
N SER A 239 16.09 2.14 12.86
CA SER A 239 16.02 2.61 11.47
C SER A 239 17.41 2.84 10.86
N ILE A 240 18.37 3.33 11.65
CA ILE A 240 19.76 3.54 11.21
C ILE A 240 20.45 2.17 11.05
N GLU A 241 20.34 1.31 12.07
CA GLU A 241 20.93 -0.03 12.08
C GLU A 241 20.51 -0.90 10.87
N VAL A 242 19.24 -0.83 10.45
CA VAL A 242 18.75 -1.54 9.24
C VAL A 242 19.46 -1.09 7.97
N VAL A 243 19.74 0.20 7.84
CA VAL A 243 20.41 0.76 6.65
C VAL A 243 21.92 0.50 6.70
N GLU A 244 22.55 0.65 7.86
CA GLU A 244 23.97 0.34 8.06
C GLU A 244 24.28 -1.16 7.86
N ASN A 245 23.35 -2.05 8.20
CA ASN A 245 23.45 -3.49 7.92
C ASN A 245 23.11 -3.87 6.46
N GLY A 246 22.60 -2.94 5.65
CA GLY A 246 22.16 -3.20 4.27
C GLY A 246 20.84 -3.99 4.14
N ASP A 247 20.11 -4.20 5.25
CA ASP A 247 18.86 -4.95 5.29
C ASP A 247 17.73 -4.24 4.53
N ALA A 248 17.77 -2.91 4.48
CA ALA A 248 16.97 -2.08 3.58
C ALA A 248 17.70 -0.78 3.23
N ASP A 249 17.39 -0.19 2.08
CA ASP A 249 17.97 1.08 1.61
C ASP A 249 17.21 2.30 2.15
N ILE A 250 15.91 2.15 2.47
CA ILE A 250 15.04 3.24 2.95
C ILE A 250 14.10 2.74 4.06
N VAL A 251 13.93 3.51 5.13
CA VAL A 251 12.92 3.23 6.19
C VAL A 251 11.76 4.23 6.12
N ALA A 252 10.54 3.73 5.93
CA ALA A 252 9.33 4.53 5.81
C ALA A 252 8.59 4.69 7.16
N SER A 253 8.75 5.85 7.78
CA SER A 253 8.12 6.22 9.06
C SER A 253 6.75 6.90 8.91
N SER A 254 5.95 6.86 9.97
CA SER A 254 4.69 7.61 10.12
C SER A 254 4.88 8.87 10.99
N PRO A 255 4.04 9.93 10.83
CA PRO A 255 4.19 11.17 11.59
C PRO A 255 4.09 11.05 13.12
N THR A 256 3.52 9.97 13.64
CA THR A 256 3.51 9.67 15.09
C THR A 256 4.93 9.55 15.65
N LEU A 257 5.89 9.13 14.82
CA LEU A 257 7.31 9.08 15.16
C LEU A 257 8.00 10.44 14.92
N ILE A 258 7.65 11.14 13.85
CA ILE A 258 8.25 12.43 13.47
C ILE A 258 8.01 13.49 14.57
N TRP A 259 6.79 13.55 15.10
CA TRP A 259 6.41 14.54 16.13
C TRP A 259 6.80 14.14 17.56
N SER A 260 7.23 12.90 17.80
CA SER A 260 7.67 12.43 19.13
C SER A 260 9.20 12.37 19.28
N SER A 261 9.94 12.23 18.18
CA SER A 261 11.42 12.04 18.19
C SER A 261 12.24 13.26 17.78
N GLY A 262 11.61 14.43 17.62
CA GLY A 262 12.31 15.70 17.34
C GLY A 262 13.02 15.71 15.98
N LEU A 263 12.40 15.13 14.95
CA LEU A 263 12.92 15.14 13.58
C LEU A 263 12.59 16.47 12.87
N ASN A 264 13.38 17.50 13.23
CA ASN A 264 13.59 18.74 12.49
C ASN A 264 15.04 18.80 11.99
#